data_AF-A0A7K2CA46-F1
#
_entry.id   AF-A0A7K2CA46-F1
#
_cell.length_a   1.000
_cell.length_b   1.000
_cell.length_c   1.000
_cell.angle_alpha   90.00
_cell.angle_beta   90.00
_cell.angle_gamma   90.00
#
_symmetry.space_group_name_H-M   'P 1'
#
loop_
_entity.id
_entity.type
_entity.pdbx_description
1 polymer ?
#
loop_
_entity_poly.entity_id
_entity_poly.type
_entity_poly.pdbx_seq_one_letter_code
_entity_poly.pdbx_strand_id
1 'polypeptide(L)'
;MADTIKFEQILRGCRDDAFDNGIQIDTDLSPLGGPGSPVKPAVYAGGVYQRDCRWASSEDKEAQDVVVIDNVPSQANRLEDALRCHRQSIELPEFVLDFSGIGHLPPHLPRKLSSFQFPHRNADAYLRDSQLDGIDFIKTSLGKEIFTSTAQNCGSLLAWFPQALLYGFWQSHLGKKRSNSKHARAWVSEIIGWQPATTETRVLGLKGDPLNLNTDDPITLNPDDLIQWEIGKSKDIKGGKPKKLSEMGHGQVPFTGNDASLAAISFARISQ
;
A
#
# COMPACT_ATOMS: atom_id res chain seq x y z
N MET A 1 7.73 26.78 19.53
CA MET A 1 7.00 27.79 18.74
C MET A 1 7.20 27.41 17.29
N ALA A 2 6.12 27.17 16.54
CA ALA A 2 6.24 26.87 15.12
C ALA A 2 6.58 28.17 14.38
N ASP A 3 7.80 28.29 13.87
CA ASP A 3 8.17 29.41 13.01
C ASP A 3 7.37 29.31 11.71
N THR A 4 6.69 30.40 11.36
CA THR A 4 5.95 30.47 10.10
C THR A 4 6.95 30.49 8.96
N ILE A 5 6.96 29.43 8.14
CA ILE A 5 7.79 29.37 6.93
C ILE A 5 7.32 30.48 5.97
N LYS A 6 8.19 31.45 5.70
CA LYS A 6 7.93 32.53 4.74
C LYS A 6 8.31 32.09 3.34
N PHE A 7 7.57 32.58 2.34
CA PHE A 7 7.84 32.33 0.92
C PHE A 7 9.30 32.58 0.53
N GLU A 8 9.91 33.66 1.05
CA GLU A 8 11.31 33.99 0.79
C GLU A 8 12.31 32.97 1.35
N GLN A 9 11.96 32.27 2.42
CA GLN A 9 12.80 31.19 2.96
C GLN A 9 12.75 29.97 2.04
N ILE A 10 11.58 29.65 1.49
CA ILE A 10 11.43 28.57 0.50
C ILE A 10 12.22 28.90 -0.77
N LEU A 11 12.06 30.12 -1.30
CA LEU A 11 12.79 30.58 -2.49
C LEU A 11 14.31 30.54 -2.30
N ARG A 12 14.81 30.83 -1.09
CA ARG A 12 16.23 30.74 -0.76
C ARG A 12 16.71 29.29 -0.69
N GLY A 13 15.91 28.39 -0.11
CA GLY A 13 16.21 26.95 -0.01
C GLY A 13 16.17 26.21 -1.35
N CYS A 14 15.42 26.72 -2.33
CA CYS A 14 15.32 26.12 -3.67
C CYS A 14 16.42 26.57 -4.67
N ARG A 15 17.42 27.36 -4.25
CA ARG A 15 18.51 27.77 -5.16
C ARG A 15 19.52 26.64 -5.32
N ASP A 16 20.17 26.57 -6.49
CA ASP A 16 21.20 25.57 -6.77
C ASP A 16 22.40 25.62 -5.80
N ASP A 17 22.61 26.77 -5.14
CA ASP A 17 23.65 27.01 -4.14
C ASP A 17 23.13 26.99 -2.69
N ALA A 18 21.86 26.65 -2.48
CA ALA A 18 21.25 26.68 -1.16
C ALA A 18 21.79 25.55 -0.27
N PHE A 19 22.14 25.93 0.96
CA PHE A 19 22.48 24.97 2.01
C PHE A 19 21.23 24.26 2.59
N ASP A 20 20.08 24.94 2.53
CA ASP A 20 18.79 24.48 3.07
C ASP A 20 18.02 23.66 2.02
N ASN A 21 18.51 22.47 1.69
CA ASN A 21 18.02 21.63 0.60
C ASN A 21 16.85 20.70 0.99
N GLY A 22 16.02 21.10 1.97
CA GLY A 22 14.86 20.30 2.39
C GLY A 22 13.96 21.02 3.39
N ILE A 23 12.71 20.55 3.47
CA ILE A 23 11.75 20.94 4.51
C ILE A 23 11.42 19.69 5.30
N GLN A 24 11.56 19.75 6.62
CA GLN A 24 11.08 18.72 7.53
C GLN A 24 9.92 19.30 8.35
N ILE A 25 8.85 18.52 8.46
CA ILE A 25 7.71 18.78 9.34
C ILE A 25 7.65 17.60 10.28
N ASP A 26 7.70 17.85 11.59
CA ASP A 26 7.48 16.86 12.64
C ASP A 26 6.21 17.26 13.38
N THR A 27 5.24 16.35 13.45
CA THR A 27 3.96 16.59 14.10
C THR A 27 3.64 15.49 15.11
N ASP A 28 3.36 15.89 16.35
CA ASP A 28 2.82 14.98 17.36
C ASP A 28 1.32 14.75 17.11
N LEU A 29 0.94 13.48 17.02
CA LEU A 29 -0.43 13.04 16.77
C LEU A 29 -1.03 12.44 18.03
N SER A 30 -2.33 12.69 18.24
CA SER A 30 -3.11 12.04 19.29
C SER A 30 -4.14 11.07 18.66
N PRO A 31 -4.32 9.87 19.23
CA PRO A 31 -5.40 8.98 18.79
C PRO A 31 -6.77 9.65 18.92
N LEU A 32 -7.71 9.29 18.05
CA LEU A 32 -9.09 9.80 18.10
C LEU A 32 -9.79 9.47 19.43
N GLY A 33 -9.47 8.31 20.03
CA GLY A 33 -9.97 7.91 21.35
C GLY A 33 -9.34 8.69 22.52
N GLY A 34 -8.48 9.66 22.24
CA GLY A 34 -7.73 10.41 23.24
C GLY A 34 -6.34 9.82 23.53
N PRO A 35 -5.52 10.53 24.32
CA PRO A 35 -4.16 10.11 24.67
C PRO A 35 -4.13 8.69 25.27
N GLY A 36 -3.16 7.87 24.82
CA GLY A 36 -2.99 6.49 25.27
C GLY A 36 -4.00 5.49 24.71
N SER A 37 -5.01 5.92 23.94
CA SER A 37 -5.91 4.99 23.25
C SER A 37 -5.18 4.19 22.17
N PRO A 38 -5.45 2.89 22.01
CA PRO A 38 -4.80 2.08 20.99
C PRO A 38 -5.11 2.53 19.56
N VAL A 39 -4.10 2.48 18.70
CA VAL A 39 -4.22 2.65 17.23
C VAL A 39 -3.80 1.35 16.57
N LYS A 40 -4.44 0.97 15.46
CA LYS A 40 -4.09 -0.25 14.73
C LYS A 40 -3.11 0.08 13.58
N PRO A 41 -1.83 -0.34 13.67
CA PRO A 41 -0.88 -0.21 12.57
C PRO A 41 -1.27 -1.03 11.34
N ALA A 42 -0.65 -0.73 10.20
CA ALA A 42 -0.74 -1.59 9.02
C ALA A 42 -0.19 -3.00 9.31
N VAL A 43 -0.92 -4.02 8.85
CA VAL A 43 -0.51 -5.44 8.97
C VAL A 43 0.05 -5.89 7.63
N TYR A 44 1.27 -6.40 7.63
CA TYR A 44 1.96 -6.88 6.42
C TYR A 44 1.84 -8.40 6.28
N ALA A 45 2.27 -8.91 5.11
CA ALA A 45 2.31 -10.33 4.81
C ALA A 45 2.98 -11.12 5.94
N GLY A 46 2.36 -12.23 6.34
CA GLY A 46 2.76 -12.99 7.53
C GLY A 46 2.11 -12.52 8.83
N GLY A 47 1.22 -11.52 8.79
CA GLY A 47 0.47 -11.08 9.96
C GLY A 47 1.38 -10.41 10.99
N VAL A 48 2.26 -9.53 10.52
CA VAL A 48 3.28 -8.84 11.30
C VAL A 48 3.15 -7.32 11.19
N TYR A 49 3.55 -6.62 12.25
CA TYR A 49 3.77 -5.18 12.23
C TYR A 49 5.19 -4.86 11.75
N GLN A 50 5.35 -3.71 11.08
CA GLN A 50 6.68 -3.19 10.75
C GLN A 50 7.29 -2.57 12.01
N ARG A 51 8.17 -3.34 12.67
CA ARG A 51 8.90 -2.95 13.87
C ARG A 51 10.28 -2.39 13.51
N ASP A 52 10.76 -1.43 14.28
CA ASP A 52 12.05 -0.78 14.11
C ASP A 52 12.56 -0.25 15.47
N CYS A 53 13.81 0.19 15.54
CA CYS A 53 14.37 0.88 16.71
C CYS A 53 14.96 2.22 16.26
N ARG A 54 14.53 3.33 16.86
CA ARG A 54 14.89 4.68 16.42
C ARG A 54 15.34 5.57 17.57
N TRP A 55 16.19 6.54 17.26
CA TRP A 55 16.56 7.61 18.18
C TRP A 55 15.49 8.71 18.10
N ALA A 56 14.90 9.11 19.23
CA ALA A 56 13.95 10.23 19.23
C ALA A 56 14.69 11.57 19.15
N SER A 57 15.91 11.63 19.72
CA SER A 57 16.88 12.70 19.57
C SER A 57 18.29 12.13 19.37
N SER A 58 19.16 12.87 18.66
CA SER A 58 20.59 12.54 18.56
C SER A 58 21.33 12.62 19.90
N GLU A 59 20.72 13.21 20.92
CA GLU A 59 21.25 13.34 22.28
C GLU A 59 20.78 12.22 23.22
N ASP A 60 19.81 11.40 22.80
CA ASP A 60 19.32 10.29 23.62
C ASP A 60 20.44 9.28 23.85
N LYS A 61 20.39 8.61 25.02
CA LYS A 61 21.38 7.58 25.38
C LYS A 61 21.06 6.21 24.81
N GLU A 62 19.79 5.94 24.54
CA GLU A 62 19.31 4.66 24.04
C GLU A 62 18.29 4.88 22.91
N ALA A 63 18.33 4.00 21.91
CA ALA A 63 17.29 3.93 20.90
C ALA A 63 15.98 3.38 21.51
N GLN A 64 14.86 3.76 20.92
CA GLN A 64 13.52 3.39 21.37
C GLN A 64 12.88 2.44 20.38
N ASP A 65 12.18 1.44 20.90
CA ASP A 65 11.33 0.59 20.07
C ASP A 65 10.22 1.41 19.43
N VAL A 66 9.99 1.18 18.14
CA VAL A 66 8.91 1.80 17.40
C VAL A 66 8.14 0.80 16.54
N VAL A 67 6.89 1.13 16.26
CA VAL A 67 6.09 0.46 15.23
C VAL A 67 5.68 1.49 14.20
N VAL A 68 5.94 1.19 12.92
CA VAL A 68 5.47 2.02 11.82
C VAL A 68 3.97 1.82 11.66
N ILE A 69 3.20 2.85 11.99
CA ILE A 69 1.74 2.86 11.85
C ILE A 69 1.38 2.99 10.38
N ASP A 70 2.07 3.88 9.67
CA ASP A 70 1.84 4.16 8.26
C ASP A 70 3.15 4.48 7.54
N ASN A 71 3.56 3.64 6.58
CA ASN A 71 4.90 3.69 6.02
C ASN A 71 5.01 4.60 4.79
N VAL A 72 6.25 4.84 4.36
CA VAL A 72 6.58 5.72 3.23
C VAL A 72 5.85 5.36 1.92
N PRO A 73 5.82 4.09 1.45
CA PRO A 73 5.02 3.74 0.28
C PRO A 73 3.52 4.01 0.45
N SER A 74 2.94 3.73 1.62
CA SER A 74 1.52 3.97 1.90
C SER A 74 1.17 5.47 1.88
N GLN A 75 2.03 6.32 2.46
CA GLN A 75 1.91 7.77 2.37
C GLN A 75 1.97 8.27 0.92
N ALA A 76 2.92 7.76 0.13
CA ALA A 76 3.01 8.09 -1.29
C ALA A 76 1.72 7.71 -2.05
N ASN A 77 1.17 6.51 -1.82
CA ASN A 77 -0.06 6.06 -2.48
C ASN A 77 -1.24 7.00 -2.22
N ARG A 78 -1.41 7.48 -0.98
CA ARG A 78 -2.50 8.42 -0.63
C ARG A 78 -2.28 9.80 -1.25
N LEU A 79 -1.04 10.26 -1.34
CA LEU A 79 -0.73 11.53 -2.00
C LEU A 79 -0.89 11.42 -3.52
N GLU A 80 -0.55 10.30 -4.13
CA GLU A 80 -0.82 10.03 -5.56
C GLU A 80 -2.32 10.00 -5.85
N ASP A 81 -3.13 9.42 -4.95
CA ASP A 81 -4.58 9.45 -5.08
C ASP A 81 -5.16 10.87 -4.93
N ALA A 82 -4.59 11.68 -4.04
CA ALA A 82 -4.93 13.10 -3.94
C ALA A 82 -4.56 13.87 -5.21
N LEU A 83 -3.35 13.66 -5.76
CA LEU A 83 -2.95 14.23 -7.05
C LEU A 83 -3.91 13.81 -8.16
N ARG A 84 -4.30 12.54 -8.21
CA ARG A 84 -5.30 12.03 -9.16
C ARG A 84 -6.65 12.75 -9.04
N CYS A 85 -7.11 13.02 -7.83
CA CYS A 85 -8.36 13.75 -7.60
C CYS A 85 -8.28 15.21 -8.05
N HIS A 86 -7.11 15.85 -7.90
CA HIS A 86 -6.92 17.27 -8.20
C HIS A 86 -6.29 17.55 -9.57
N ARG A 87 -5.85 16.52 -10.31
CA ARG A 87 -5.05 16.66 -11.53
C ARG A 87 -5.63 17.62 -12.57
N GLN A 88 -6.96 17.70 -12.70
CA GLN A 88 -7.60 18.62 -13.65
C GLN A 88 -7.39 20.08 -13.25
N SER A 89 -7.51 20.40 -11.96
CA SER A 89 -7.34 21.76 -11.45
C SER A 89 -5.90 22.27 -11.48
N ILE A 90 -4.93 21.36 -11.54
CA ILE A 90 -3.50 21.67 -11.60
C ILE A 90 -2.86 21.20 -12.91
N GLU A 91 -3.69 20.92 -13.92
CA GLU A 91 -3.29 20.53 -15.29
C GLU A 91 -2.25 19.40 -15.36
N LEU A 92 -2.31 18.45 -14.41
CA LEU A 92 -1.43 17.29 -14.41
C LEU A 92 -1.88 16.27 -15.46
N PRO A 93 -0.96 15.78 -16.30
CA PRO A 93 -1.25 14.75 -17.28
C PRO A 93 -1.47 13.39 -16.62
N GLU A 94 -2.19 12.53 -17.34
CA GLU A 94 -2.54 11.19 -16.90
C GLU A 94 -2.50 10.24 -18.08
N PHE A 95 -1.84 9.09 -17.92
CA PHE A 95 -2.13 7.94 -18.77
C PHE A 95 -3.27 7.14 -18.15
N VAL A 96 -4.21 6.72 -18.99
CA VAL A 96 -5.32 5.85 -18.57
C VAL A 96 -5.20 4.55 -19.33
N LEU A 97 -5.00 3.46 -18.59
CA LEU A 97 -5.16 2.13 -19.15
C LEU A 97 -6.65 1.82 -19.21
N ASP A 98 -7.17 1.65 -20.43
CA ASP A 98 -8.59 1.45 -20.69
C ASP A 98 -8.89 -0.02 -20.99
N PHE A 99 -9.67 -0.65 -20.12
CA PHE A 99 -10.13 -2.04 -20.24
C PHE A 99 -11.59 -2.17 -20.69
N SER A 100 -12.21 -1.08 -21.14
CA SER A 100 -13.60 -1.09 -21.63
C SER A 100 -13.84 -2.04 -22.80
N GLY A 101 -12.81 -2.33 -23.61
CA GLY A 101 -12.86 -3.31 -24.69
C GLY A 101 -12.82 -4.77 -24.23
N ILE A 102 -12.58 -5.06 -22.95
CA ILE A 102 -12.54 -6.43 -22.43
C ILE A 102 -13.96 -6.89 -22.09
N GLY A 103 -14.46 -7.91 -22.80
CA GLY A 103 -15.85 -8.37 -22.68
C GLY A 103 -16.26 -8.78 -21.26
N HIS A 104 -15.45 -9.59 -20.58
CA HIS A 104 -15.71 -9.99 -19.20
C HIS A 104 -14.54 -9.61 -18.30
N LEU A 105 -14.80 -8.71 -17.35
CA LEU A 105 -13.92 -8.41 -16.22
C LEU A 105 -14.67 -8.73 -14.93
N PRO A 106 -14.01 -9.34 -13.93
CA PRO A 106 -14.57 -9.49 -12.61
C PRO A 106 -15.13 -8.16 -12.09
N PRO A 107 -16.33 -8.13 -11.46
CA PRO A 107 -16.99 -6.88 -11.04
C PRO A 107 -16.17 -6.00 -10.08
N HIS A 108 -15.20 -6.59 -9.38
CA HIS A 108 -14.33 -5.88 -8.43
C HIS A 108 -13.13 -5.19 -9.11
N LEU A 109 -12.87 -5.44 -10.40
CA LEU A 109 -11.78 -4.79 -11.13
C LEU A 109 -12.26 -3.51 -11.82
N PRO A 110 -11.45 -2.42 -11.80
CA PRO A 110 -11.82 -1.18 -12.45
C PRO A 110 -11.74 -1.31 -13.99
N ARG A 111 -12.66 -0.64 -14.69
CA ARG A 111 -12.63 -0.56 -16.18
C ARG A 111 -11.54 0.36 -16.71
N LYS A 112 -11.07 1.31 -15.90
CA LYS A 112 -10.01 2.26 -16.23
C LYS A 112 -9.05 2.35 -15.06
N LEU A 113 -7.75 2.37 -15.34
CA LEU A 113 -6.70 2.50 -14.34
C LEU A 113 -5.84 3.72 -14.67
N SER A 114 -5.75 4.66 -13.73
CA SER A 114 -4.95 5.87 -13.86
C SER A 114 -3.46 5.59 -13.64
N SER A 115 -2.58 6.34 -14.30
CA SER A 115 -1.13 6.31 -14.07
C SER A 115 -0.71 6.71 -12.65
N PHE A 116 -1.57 7.41 -11.92
CA PHE A 116 -1.38 7.70 -10.49
C PHE A 116 -1.65 6.48 -9.59
N GLN A 117 -2.21 5.41 -10.16
CA GLN A 117 -2.52 4.17 -9.46
C GLN A 117 -1.58 3.02 -9.86
N PHE A 118 -0.61 3.27 -10.74
CA PHE A 118 0.36 2.27 -11.17
C PHE A 118 1.35 1.97 -10.03
N PRO A 119 1.40 0.73 -9.48
CA PRO A 119 2.24 0.41 -8.34
C PRO A 119 3.73 0.74 -8.51
N HIS A 120 4.24 0.64 -9.74
CA HIS A 120 5.63 0.99 -10.08
C HIS A 120 5.73 2.24 -10.96
N ARG A 121 4.68 3.08 -11.01
CA ARG A 121 4.64 4.36 -11.73
C ARG A 121 5.04 4.21 -13.21
N ASN A 122 6.03 4.97 -13.66
CA ASN A 122 6.56 4.87 -15.03
C ASN A 122 7.22 3.52 -15.35
N ALA A 123 7.60 2.75 -14.32
CA ALA A 123 8.21 1.43 -14.46
C ALA A 123 7.20 0.28 -14.44
N ASP A 124 5.91 0.59 -14.39
CA ASP A 124 4.88 -0.42 -14.22
C ASP A 124 4.70 -1.35 -15.41
N ALA A 125 4.43 -2.62 -15.09
CA ALA A 125 4.16 -3.67 -16.06
C ALA A 125 2.96 -3.32 -16.93
N TYR A 126 1.92 -2.71 -16.36
CA TYR A 126 0.74 -2.29 -17.11
C TYR A 126 1.08 -1.32 -18.23
N LEU A 127 1.97 -0.35 -17.98
CA LEU A 127 2.42 0.57 -19.01
C LEU A 127 3.31 -0.14 -20.05
N ARG A 128 4.22 -1.00 -19.60
CA ARG A 128 5.14 -1.75 -20.46
C ARG A 128 4.40 -2.68 -21.43
N ASP A 129 3.34 -3.32 -20.96
CA ASP A 129 2.59 -4.35 -21.68
C ASP A 129 1.36 -3.77 -22.40
N SER A 130 1.13 -2.45 -22.30
CA SER A 130 0.05 -1.75 -23.00
C SER A 130 0.37 -1.47 -24.48
N GLN A 131 -0.68 -1.09 -25.23
CA GLN A 131 -0.58 -0.61 -26.60
C GLN A 131 -1.20 0.78 -26.72
N LEU A 132 -0.65 1.60 -27.62
CA LEU A 132 -1.22 2.88 -28.06
C LEU A 132 -1.41 2.79 -29.57
N ASP A 133 -2.65 2.98 -30.03
CA ASP A 133 -3.02 2.86 -31.45
C ASP A 133 -2.57 1.55 -32.11
N GLY A 134 -2.67 0.44 -31.37
CA GLY A 134 -2.28 -0.91 -31.82
C GLY A 134 -0.76 -1.18 -31.83
N ILE A 135 0.05 -0.21 -31.39
CA ILE A 135 1.51 -0.34 -31.28
C ILE A 135 1.86 -0.56 -29.81
N ASP A 136 2.68 -1.57 -29.49
CA ASP A 136 3.21 -1.76 -28.14
C ASP A 136 3.80 -0.45 -27.62
N PHE A 137 3.33 0.01 -26.46
CA PHE A 137 3.63 1.35 -25.97
C PHE A 137 5.14 1.58 -25.88
N ILE A 138 5.90 0.59 -25.42
CA ILE A 138 7.37 0.65 -25.35
C ILE A 138 8.08 0.84 -26.71
N LYS A 139 7.41 0.56 -27.83
CA LYS A 139 7.94 0.77 -29.20
C LYS A 139 7.59 2.14 -29.77
N THR A 140 6.60 2.84 -29.22
CA THR A 140 6.24 4.21 -29.60
C THR A 140 7.37 5.19 -29.24
N SER A 141 7.39 6.37 -29.87
CA SER A 141 8.38 7.42 -29.54
C SER A 141 8.29 7.83 -28.07
N LEU A 142 7.06 8.10 -27.59
CA LEU A 142 6.80 8.49 -26.21
C LEU A 142 7.17 7.40 -25.20
N GLY A 143 6.81 6.15 -25.46
CA GLY A 143 7.19 5.04 -24.59
C GLY A 143 8.70 4.86 -24.49
N LYS A 144 9.44 5.00 -25.60
CA LYS A 144 10.91 4.97 -25.56
C LYS A 144 11.47 6.07 -24.67
N GLU A 145 10.96 7.29 -24.76
CA GLU A 145 11.40 8.42 -23.92
C GLU A 145 11.16 8.13 -22.43
N ILE A 146 9.96 7.67 -22.07
CA ILE A 146 9.61 7.35 -20.67
C ILE A 146 10.47 6.20 -20.12
N PHE A 147 10.59 5.09 -20.85
CA PHE A 147 11.33 3.91 -20.39
C PHE A 147 12.85 4.07 -20.39
N THR A 148 13.39 5.04 -21.14
CA THR A 148 14.83 5.35 -21.13
C THR A 148 15.20 6.49 -20.19
N SER A 149 14.20 7.16 -19.60
CA SER A 149 14.45 8.27 -18.68
C SER A 149 15.25 7.85 -17.44
N THR A 150 16.06 8.79 -16.96
CA THR A 150 16.93 8.62 -15.79
C THR A 150 16.75 9.81 -14.84
N ALA A 151 17.39 9.75 -13.67
CA ALA A 151 17.42 10.90 -12.76
C ALA A 151 18.08 12.14 -13.39
N GLN A 152 19.07 11.95 -14.27
CA GLN A 152 19.80 13.02 -14.96
C GLN A 152 19.15 13.47 -16.27
N ASN A 153 18.34 12.62 -16.88
CA ASN A 153 17.55 12.92 -18.07
C ASN A 153 16.08 12.55 -17.80
N CYS A 154 15.42 13.41 -17.04
CA CYS A 154 14.08 13.16 -16.50
C CYS A 154 12.97 13.92 -17.24
N GLY A 155 13.27 14.63 -18.34
CA GLY A 155 12.31 15.53 -19.00
C GLY A 155 10.97 14.88 -19.33
N SER A 156 10.98 13.64 -19.86
CA SER A 156 9.73 12.93 -20.14
C SER A 156 8.98 12.49 -18.87
N LEU A 157 9.70 12.19 -17.79
CA LEU A 157 9.09 11.91 -16.48
C LEU A 157 8.50 13.17 -15.85
N LEU A 158 9.18 14.31 -15.96
CA LEU A 158 8.62 15.58 -15.52
C LEU A 158 7.33 15.91 -16.28
N ALA A 159 7.32 15.64 -17.58
CA ALA A 159 6.16 15.90 -18.43
C ALA A 159 4.99 14.94 -18.18
N TRP A 160 5.22 13.67 -17.81
CA TRP A 160 4.15 12.66 -17.80
C TRP A 160 3.97 11.87 -16.50
N PHE A 161 5.02 11.79 -15.68
CA PHE A 161 5.05 11.09 -14.41
C PHE A 161 5.74 11.94 -13.33
N PRO A 162 5.34 13.20 -13.09
CA PRO A 162 6.01 14.05 -12.10
C PRO A 162 5.98 13.43 -10.69
N GLN A 163 4.94 12.66 -10.37
CA GLN A 163 4.83 11.89 -9.14
C GLN A 163 5.95 10.84 -8.97
N ALA A 164 6.52 10.32 -10.05
CA ALA A 164 7.67 9.40 -9.98
C ALA A 164 8.96 10.10 -9.55
N LEU A 165 9.11 11.40 -9.84
CA LEU A 165 10.23 12.20 -9.36
C LEU A 165 10.04 12.58 -7.89
N LEU A 166 8.80 12.83 -7.46
CA LEU A 166 8.49 13.13 -6.05
C LEU A 166 8.64 11.88 -5.16
N TYR A 167 7.99 10.78 -5.53
CA TYR A 167 7.87 9.58 -4.68
C TYR A 167 8.85 8.46 -5.06
N GLY A 168 9.79 8.77 -5.95
CA GLY A 168 10.83 7.88 -6.45
C GLY A 168 10.32 6.79 -7.38
N PHE A 169 11.24 6.11 -8.05
CA PHE A 169 10.93 4.93 -8.86
C PHE A 169 12.14 4.00 -8.97
N TRP A 170 11.87 2.75 -9.32
CA TRP A 170 12.89 1.78 -9.70
C TRP A 170 12.43 0.99 -10.92
N GLN A 171 13.12 1.18 -12.04
CA GLN A 171 12.98 0.36 -13.23
C GLN A 171 13.93 -0.83 -13.13
N SER A 172 13.41 -2.02 -12.83
CA SER A 172 14.20 -3.26 -12.74
C SER A 172 13.81 -4.31 -13.78
N HIS A 173 12.74 -4.09 -14.53
CA HIS A 173 12.08 -5.13 -15.32
C HIS A 173 12.40 -5.07 -16.83
N LEU A 174 13.35 -4.24 -17.26
CA LEU A 174 13.76 -4.15 -18.67
C LEU A 174 14.94 -5.07 -19.04
N GLY A 175 15.47 -5.82 -18.06
CA GLY A 175 16.59 -6.73 -18.24
C GLY A 175 17.94 -6.00 -18.37
N LYS A 176 19.02 -6.77 -18.55
CA LYS A 176 20.40 -6.26 -18.45
C LYS A 176 20.83 -5.32 -19.59
N LYS A 177 20.13 -5.34 -20.72
CA LYS A 177 20.52 -4.58 -21.94
C LYS A 177 19.80 -3.23 -22.08
N ARG A 178 18.99 -2.84 -21.09
CA ARG A 178 18.19 -1.61 -21.10
C ARG A 178 18.39 -0.83 -19.81
N SER A 179 17.91 0.40 -19.78
CA SER A 179 17.99 1.27 -18.58
C SER A 179 17.33 0.59 -17.39
N ASN A 180 18.08 0.42 -16.31
CA ASN A 180 17.54 0.00 -15.01
C ASN A 180 17.66 1.16 -14.02
N SER A 181 17.18 2.34 -14.45
CA SER A 181 17.30 3.58 -13.69
C SER A 181 16.51 3.50 -12.39
N LYS A 182 17.05 4.17 -11.37
CA LYS A 182 16.40 4.39 -10.09
C LYS A 182 16.49 5.87 -9.73
N HIS A 183 15.46 6.38 -9.09
CA HIS A 183 15.44 7.71 -8.52
C HIS A 183 14.99 7.63 -7.07
N ALA A 184 15.78 8.23 -6.18
CA ALA A 184 15.43 8.32 -4.77
C ALA A 184 14.19 9.22 -4.61
N ARG A 185 13.46 9.04 -3.51
CA ARG A 185 12.28 9.86 -3.22
C ARG A 185 12.76 11.26 -2.82
N ALA A 186 12.13 12.30 -3.36
CA ALA A 186 12.29 13.67 -2.90
C ALA A 186 11.30 14.02 -1.78
N TRP A 187 10.17 13.31 -1.72
CA TRP A 187 9.17 13.43 -0.67
C TRP A 187 9.03 12.12 0.11
N VAL A 188 9.07 12.24 1.43
CA VAL A 188 8.91 11.13 2.38
C VAL A 188 8.01 11.59 3.51
N SER A 189 7.07 10.75 3.93
CA SER A 189 6.30 10.90 5.16
C SER A 189 6.04 9.50 5.70
N GLU A 190 5.88 9.37 7.01
CA GLU A 190 5.49 8.14 7.68
C GLU A 190 4.89 8.48 9.04
N ILE A 191 4.04 7.62 9.60
CA ILE A 191 3.52 7.77 10.96
C ILE A 191 4.15 6.69 11.83
N ILE A 192 4.75 7.10 12.94
CA ILE A 192 5.49 6.25 13.86
C ILE A 192 4.85 6.26 15.23
N GLY A 193 4.61 5.07 15.79
CA GLY A 193 4.27 4.90 17.20
C GLY A 193 5.51 4.54 17.99
N TRP A 194 5.89 5.40 18.93
CA TRP A 194 7.07 5.25 19.79
C TRP A 194 6.73 4.54 21.09
N GLN A 195 7.68 3.71 21.56
CA GLN A 195 7.58 2.95 22.80
C GLN A 195 6.24 2.21 22.90
N PRO A 196 5.99 1.24 22.00
CA PRO A 196 4.76 0.49 22.00
C PRO A 196 4.54 -0.20 23.35
N ALA A 197 3.36 -0.05 23.94
CA ALA A 197 3.00 -0.71 25.20
C ALA A 197 3.02 -2.25 25.09
N THR A 198 2.97 -2.78 23.87
CA THR A 198 3.13 -4.20 23.54
C THR A 198 3.60 -4.35 22.10
N THR A 199 4.43 -5.34 21.83
CA THR A 199 4.90 -5.68 20.48
C THR A 199 4.19 -6.90 19.90
N GLU A 200 3.40 -7.61 20.71
CA GLU A 200 2.70 -8.84 20.34
C GLU A 200 1.32 -8.85 20.99
N THR A 201 0.33 -8.30 20.27
CA THR A 201 -1.07 -8.30 20.71
C THR A 201 -1.97 -8.84 19.61
N ARG A 202 -2.91 -9.70 20.00
CA ARG A 202 -3.79 -10.46 19.11
C ARG A 202 -5.23 -10.22 19.52
N VAL A 203 -6.12 -10.05 18.53
CA VAL A 203 -7.56 -10.00 18.77
C VAL A 203 -8.01 -11.43 19.04
N LEU A 204 -8.26 -11.74 20.30
CA LEU A 204 -8.87 -12.98 20.72
C LEU A 204 -10.36 -12.76 20.96
N GLY A 205 -11.16 -13.78 20.71
CA GLY A 205 -12.59 -13.71 20.93
C GLY A 205 -13.36 -14.80 20.20
N LEU A 206 -14.67 -14.77 20.37
CA LEU A 206 -15.60 -15.67 19.70
C LEU A 206 -16.67 -14.82 19.05
N LYS A 207 -16.81 -14.90 17.72
CA LYS A 207 -18.02 -14.38 17.09
C LYS A 207 -19.10 -15.45 17.22
N GLY A 208 -20.12 -15.11 18.01
CA GLY A 208 -21.29 -15.95 18.25
C GLY A 208 -22.08 -16.23 16.98
N ASP A 209 -22.17 -17.49 16.56
CA ASP A 209 -23.26 -17.93 15.68
C ASP A 209 -24.44 -18.34 16.57
N PRO A 210 -25.59 -17.65 16.51
CA PRO A 210 -26.76 -17.97 17.32
C PRO A 210 -27.37 -19.33 16.97
N LEU A 211 -27.18 -19.83 15.74
CA LEU A 211 -27.62 -21.16 15.34
C LEU A 211 -26.61 -22.24 15.71
N ASN A 212 -25.32 -21.88 15.76
CA ASN A 212 -24.19 -22.74 16.10
C ASN A 212 -24.31 -24.16 15.54
N LEU A 213 -24.59 -24.26 14.24
CA LEU A 213 -24.96 -25.53 13.63
C LEU A 213 -23.79 -26.52 13.73
N ASN A 214 -24.10 -27.75 14.11
CA ASN A 214 -23.15 -28.85 14.14
C ASN A 214 -23.79 -30.09 13.49
N THR A 215 -22.94 -30.94 12.96
CA THR A 215 -23.31 -32.23 12.37
C THR A 215 -22.14 -33.19 12.57
N ASP A 216 -22.45 -34.44 12.87
CA ASP A 216 -21.45 -35.50 12.94
C ASP A 216 -21.04 -35.97 11.53
N ASP A 217 -21.92 -35.80 10.55
CA ASP A 217 -21.68 -36.18 9.17
C ASP A 217 -20.84 -35.13 8.41
N PRO A 218 -19.83 -35.54 7.62
CA PRO A 218 -19.03 -34.61 6.83
C PRO A 218 -19.87 -33.98 5.72
N ILE A 219 -19.64 -32.69 5.47
CA ILE A 219 -20.19 -32.00 4.29
C ILE A 219 -19.25 -32.18 3.09
N THR A 220 -19.84 -32.29 1.90
CA THR A 220 -19.10 -32.37 0.64
C THR A 220 -19.34 -31.10 -0.16
N LEU A 221 -18.25 -30.56 -0.73
CA LEU A 221 -18.21 -29.29 -1.44
C LEU A 221 -17.64 -29.49 -2.84
N ASN A 222 -18.20 -28.76 -3.81
CA ASN A 222 -17.57 -28.58 -5.10
C ASN A 222 -16.45 -27.52 -4.97
N PRO A 223 -15.18 -27.83 -5.29
CA PRO A 223 -14.10 -26.84 -5.26
C PRO A 223 -14.36 -25.60 -6.15
N ASP A 224 -15.13 -25.77 -7.22
CA ASP A 224 -15.45 -24.71 -8.18
C ASP A 224 -16.70 -23.89 -7.79
N ASP A 225 -17.51 -24.40 -6.85
CA ASP A 225 -18.69 -23.73 -6.32
C ASP A 225 -18.87 -24.05 -4.83
N LEU A 226 -18.34 -23.15 -3.99
CA LEU A 226 -18.40 -23.28 -2.52
C LEU A 226 -19.77 -22.89 -1.95
N ILE A 227 -20.74 -22.47 -2.76
CA ILE A 227 -22.07 -22.06 -2.29
C ILE A 227 -22.96 -23.29 -2.05
N GLN A 228 -22.83 -24.31 -2.90
CA GLN A 228 -23.60 -25.55 -2.80
C GLN A 228 -22.85 -26.61 -1.98
N TRP A 229 -23.53 -27.21 -1.01
CA TRP A 229 -22.98 -28.28 -0.18
C TRP A 229 -24.03 -29.33 0.16
N GLU A 230 -23.59 -30.56 0.31
CA GLU A 230 -24.44 -31.70 0.66
C GLU A 230 -23.94 -32.38 1.94
N ILE A 231 -24.86 -32.77 2.83
CA ILE A 231 -24.56 -33.57 4.03
C ILE A 231 -24.41 -35.03 3.63
N GLY A 232 -23.27 -35.64 3.98
CA GLY A 232 -23.08 -37.08 3.89
C GLY A 232 -23.07 -37.62 2.46
N LYS A 233 -21.99 -37.39 1.70
CA LYS A 233 -21.67 -38.11 0.44
C LYS A 233 -20.27 -37.74 -0.10
N SER A 234 -19.20 -38.18 0.57
CA SER A 234 -17.85 -37.94 0.01
C SER A 234 -17.54 -38.75 -1.26
N LYS A 235 -18.37 -39.75 -1.60
CA LYS A 235 -18.11 -40.70 -2.70
C LYS A 235 -18.63 -40.28 -4.07
N ASP A 236 -19.55 -39.31 -4.16
CA ASP A 236 -20.25 -38.98 -5.41
C ASP A 236 -19.77 -37.67 -6.08
N ILE A 237 -18.93 -36.86 -5.42
CA ILE A 237 -18.40 -35.60 -5.97
C ILE A 237 -16.91 -35.74 -6.27
N LYS A 238 -16.56 -35.69 -7.56
CA LYS A 238 -15.18 -35.83 -8.05
C LYS A 238 -14.34 -34.64 -7.57
N GLY A 239 -13.48 -34.87 -6.57
CA GLY A 239 -12.59 -33.86 -5.99
C GLY A 239 -13.10 -33.18 -4.71
N GLY A 240 -14.27 -33.58 -4.19
CA GLY A 240 -14.81 -33.05 -2.94
C GLY A 240 -13.97 -33.48 -1.73
N LYS A 241 -13.58 -32.53 -0.88
CA LYS A 241 -12.94 -32.82 0.42
C LYS A 241 -13.99 -32.73 1.53
N PRO A 242 -14.00 -33.67 2.50
CA PRO A 242 -14.88 -33.56 3.65
C PRO A 242 -14.49 -32.32 4.48
N LYS A 243 -15.48 -31.49 4.82
CA LYS A 243 -15.31 -30.34 5.73
C LYS A 243 -16.32 -30.38 6.87
N LYS A 244 -16.11 -29.53 7.87
CA LYS A 244 -17.11 -29.24 8.93
C LYS A 244 -17.98 -28.03 8.56
N LEU A 245 -19.20 -27.97 9.08
CA LEU A 245 -20.09 -26.81 8.93
C LEU A 245 -19.44 -25.50 9.43
N SER A 246 -18.66 -25.56 10.51
CA SER A 246 -17.94 -24.40 11.03
C SER A 246 -16.91 -23.84 10.03
N GLU A 247 -16.29 -24.70 9.20
CA GLU A 247 -15.35 -24.28 8.14
C GLU A 247 -16.05 -23.65 6.93
N MET A 248 -17.38 -23.74 6.87
CA MET A 248 -18.26 -23.07 5.92
C MET A 248 -18.98 -21.85 6.51
N GLY A 249 -18.63 -21.45 7.75
CA GLY A 249 -19.24 -20.31 8.42
C GLY A 249 -20.57 -20.61 9.12
N HIS A 250 -20.94 -21.89 9.26
CA HIS A 250 -22.09 -22.35 10.05
C HIS A 250 -21.61 -22.87 11.41
N GLY A 251 -21.22 -21.96 12.29
CA GLY A 251 -20.71 -22.29 13.61
C GLY A 251 -19.99 -21.10 14.23
N GLN A 252 -19.56 -21.26 15.48
CA GLN A 252 -18.75 -20.23 16.12
C GLN A 252 -17.51 -19.91 15.28
N VAL A 253 -17.13 -18.63 15.24
CA VAL A 253 -15.86 -18.21 14.65
C VAL A 253 -14.91 -17.85 15.79
N PRO A 254 -14.14 -18.82 16.33
CA PRO A 254 -13.12 -18.54 17.31
C PRO A 254 -11.94 -17.81 16.65
N PHE A 255 -11.56 -16.67 17.22
CA PHE A 255 -10.28 -16.03 16.95
C PHE A 255 -9.28 -16.58 17.97
N THR A 256 -8.67 -17.72 17.65
CA THR A 256 -7.72 -18.42 18.55
C THR A 256 -6.39 -18.70 17.86
N GLY A 257 -5.32 -18.76 18.65
CA GLY A 257 -3.99 -19.20 18.19
C GLY A 257 -3.24 -18.19 17.33
N ASN A 258 -2.24 -18.68 16.59
CA ASN A 258 -1.35 -17.86 15.75
C ASN A 258 -2.06 -17.19 14.55
N ASP A 259 -3.25 -17.67 14.19
CA ASP A 259 -4.07 -17.12 13.09
C ASP A 259 -4.91 -15.91 13.53
N ALA A 260 -4.93 -15.58 14.83
CA ALA A 260 -5.59 -14.40 15.33
C ALA A 260 -4.98 -13.12 14.71
N SER A 261 -5.85 -12.22 14.26
CA SER A 261 -5.43 -10.94 13.70
C SER A 261 -4.69 -10.12 14.77
N LEU A 262 -3.66 -9.39 14.36
CA LEU A 262 -3.00 -8.45 15.29
C LEU A 262 -4.00 -7.38 15.77
N ALA A 263 -3.90 -7.06 17.06
CA ALA A 263 -4.73 -6.05 17.73
C ALA A 263 -4.06 -4.68 17.75
N ALA A 264 -4.85 -3.63 18.01
CA ALA A 264 -4.32 -2.28 18.15
C ALA A 264 -3.33 -2.15 19.32
N ILE A 265 -2.38 -1.22 19.19
CA ILE A 265 -1.31 -0.96 20.16
C ILE A 265 -1.46 0.46 20.70
N SER A 266 -1.27 0.63 22.00
CA SER A 266 -1.07 1.96 22.61
C SER A 266 0.41 2.35 22.56
N PHE A 267 0.68 3.62 22.32
CA PHE A 267 2.03 4.17 22.16
C PHE A 267 2.25 5.32 23.15
N ALA A 268 3.48 5.50 23.63
CA ALA A 268 3.82 6.64 24.47
C ALA A 268 3.72 7.97 23.70
N ARG A 269 4.08 7.94 22.41
CA ARG A 269 4.02 9.07 21.49
C ARG A 269 3.71 8.57 20.08
N ILE A 270 2.93 9.33 19.31
CA ILE A 270 2.76 9.10 17.88
C ILE A 270 3.24 10.35 17.16
N SER A 271 4.09 10.21 16.14
CA SER A 271 4.58 11.33 15.34
C SER A 271 4.46 11.05 13.84
N GLN A 272 4.42 12.12 13.04
CA GLN A 272 4.48 12.08 11.58
C GLN A 272 5.55 13.02 11.04
#